data_AF-A0A2M7A395-F1
#
_entry.id   AF-A0A2M7A395-F1
#
_cell.length_a   1.000
_cell.length_b   1.000
_cell.length_c   1.000
_cell.angle_alpha   90.00
_cell.angle_beta   90.00
_cell.angle_gamma   90.00
#
_symmetry.space_group_name_H-M   'P 1'
#
loop_
_entity.id
_entity.type
_entity.pdbx_description
1 polymer ?
#
loop_
_entity_poly.entity_id
_entity_poly.type
_entity_poly.pdbx_seq_one_letter_code
_entity_poly.pdbx_strand_id
1 'polypeptide(L)'
;LASSPLENIEYHACIRVSGILGRDGTGFGTGNNYLLNIIAASENPVHVDAVVTYLMGIDPMKTPYLNIAMERGMGTNRIEEIEVIDLRSGSRISMGELAASVHSPAFVPLARSQGGYQPRFREDGTLEPWMRCIHKRPQRQNAARLAA
;
A
#
# COMPACT_ATOMS: atom_id res chain seq x y z
N LEU A 1 -22.86 17.94 -38.95
CA LEU A 1 -22.27 18.11 -37.61
C LEU A 1 -22.14 16.72 -37.01
N ALA A 2 -21.01 16.06 -37.23
CA ALA A 2 -20.74 14.75 -36.64
C ALA A 2 -20.34 14.96 -35.17
N SER A 3 -21.08 14.34 -34.25
CA SER A 3 -20.72 14.29 -32.83
C SER A 3 -19.39 13.57 -32.69
N SER A 4 -18.44 14.20 -32.01
CA SER A 4 -17.15 13.60 -31.69
C SER A 4 -17.35 12.42 -30.72
N PRO A 5 -16.59 11.30 -30.84
CA PRO A 5 -16.77 10.07 -30.07
C PRO A 5 -16.26 10.16 -28.62
N LEU A 6 -16.51 11.28 -27.94
CA LEU A 6 -16.27 11.45 -26.50
C LEU A 6 -17.58 11.27 -25.70
N GLU A 7 -18.59 10.64 -26.31
CA GLU A 7 -19.85 10.33 -25.64
C GLU A 7 -19.62 9.19 -24.63
N ASN A 8 -19.74 9.60 -23.35
CA ASN A 8 -19.83 8.80 -22.12
C ASN A 8 -18.48 8.44 -21.48
N ILE A 9 -18.00 9.32 -20.59
CA ILE A 9 -17.10 8.90 -19.51
C ILE A 9 -17.97 8.19 -18.47
N GLU A 10 -18.02 6.86 -18.52
CA GLU A 10 -18.58 6.05 -17.44
C GLU A 10 -17.61 6.09 -16.26
N TYR A 11 -17.99 6.84 -15.21
CA TYR A 11 -17.17 7.00 -14.02
C TYR A 11 -17.46 5.85 -13.05
N HIS A 12 -16.66 4.79 -13.13
CA HIS A 12 -16.61 3.76 -12.11
C HIS A 12 -15.55 4.16 -11.09
N ALA A 13 -15.94 4.25 -9.81
CA ALA A 13 -15.01 4.57 -8.73
C ALA A 13 -13.99 3.42 -8.58
N CYS A 14 -12.80 3.60 -9.16
CA CYS A 14 -11.71 2.64 -9.07
C CYS A 14 -10.58 3.21 -8.19
N ILE A 15 -10.11 2.43 -7.22
CA ILE A 15 -8.89 2.75 -6.47
C ILE A 15 -7.69 2.27 -7.30
N ARG A 16 -6.65 3.12 -7.39
CA ARG A 16 -5.44 2.82 -8.14
C ARG A 16 -4.19 3.09 -7.29
N VAL A 17 -3.23 2.18 -7.39
CA VAL A 17 -1.86 2.37 -6.94
C VAL A 17 -0.93 2.33 -8.15
N SER A 18 -0.01 3.28 -8.23
CA SER A 18 0.96 3.40 -9.32
C SER A 18 2.35 3.54 -8.74
N GLY A 19 3.27 2.68 -9.16
CA GLY A 19 4.66 2.70 -8.71
C GLY A 19 5.59 2.30 -9.85
N ILE A 20 6.15 3.29 -10.55
CA ILE A 20 7.29 3.06 -11.43
C ILE A 20 8.53 2.87 -10.55
N LEU A 21 8.74 3.82 -9.64
CA LEU A 21 9.78 3.82 -8.62
C LEU A 21 9.12 3.72 -7.24
N GLY A 22 9.28 2.57 -6.59
CA GLY A 22 8.94 2.38 -5.19
C GLY A 22 10.09 2.83 -4.30
N ARG A 23 9.78 3.33 -3.11
CA ARG A 23 10.78 3.73 -2.11
C ARG A 23 10.43 3.14 -0.76
N ASP A 24 11.38 2.44 -0.15
CA ASP A 24 11.24 1.98 1.22
C ASP A 24 11.76 3.02 2.23
N GLY A 25 11.85 2.64 3.51
CA GLY A 25 12.27 3.56 4.56
C GLY A 25 11.19 4.55 4.96
N THR A 26 11.50 5.84 4.99
CA THR A 26 10.60 6.92 5.46
C THR A 26 9.76 7.53 4.35
N GLY A 27 9.87 7.00 3.12
CA GLY A 27 9.15 7.49 1.94
C GLY A 27 9.79 8.70 1.25
N PHE A 28 10.52 9.57 1.97
CA PHE A 28 11.10 10.79 1.37
C PHE A 28 12.55 11.08 1.77
N GLY A 29 12.96 10.77 3.02
CA GLY A 29 14.29 11.17 3.53
C GLY A 29 15.33 10.04 3.58
N THR A 30 14.92 8.85 3.99
CA THR A 30 15.79 7.71 4.26
C THR A 30 15.17 6.47 3.64
N GLY A 31 15.96 5.65 2.95
CA GLY A 31 15.50 4.48 2.21
C GLY A 31 16.16 4.34 0.84
N ASN A 32 15.85 3.23 0.18
CA ASN A 32 16.31 2.86 -1.14
C ASN A 32 15.18 2.98 -2.16
N ASN A 33 15.58 3.20 -3.40
CA ASN A 33 14.67 3.29 -4.53
C ASN A 33 14.72 1.97 -5.30
N TYR A 34 13.56 1.43 -5.62
CA TYR A 34 13.39 0.17 -6.33
C TYR A 34 12.50 0.37 -7.53
N LEU A 35 12.90 -0.18 -8.67
CA LEU A 35 12.06 -0.18 -9.86
C LEU A 35 10.98 -1.25 -9.69
N LEU A 36 9.72 -0.84 -9.66
CA LEU A 36 8.58 -1.76 -9.53
C LEU A 36 7.84 -1.92 -10.87
N ASN A 37 7.70 -0.85 -11.65
CA ASN A 37 6.95 -0.85 -12.92
C ASN A 37 5.53 -1.45 -12.81
N ILE A 38 4.85 -1.21 -11.69
CA ILE A 38 3.50 -1.72 -11.45
C ILE A 38 2.45 -0.61 -11.50
N ILE A 39 1.31 -0.93 -12.09
CA ILE A 39 0.06 -0.21 -11.92
C ILE A 39 -0.97 -1.24 -11.52
N ALA A 40 -1.57 -1.07 -10.35
CA ALA A 40 -2.63 -1.93 -9.84
C ALA A 40 -3.90 -1.10 -9.67
N ALA A 41 -5.04 -1.69 -9.98
CA ALA A 41 -6.34 -1.06 -9.93
C ALA A 41 -7.38 -2.07 -9.43
N SER A 42 -8.31 -1.62 -8.59
CA SER A 42 -9.41 -2.45 -8.10
C SER A 42 -10.59 -1.59 -7.70
N GLU A 43 -11.79 -2.15 -7.76
CA GLU A 43 -12.99 -1.58 -7.15
C GLU A 43 -12.99 -1.74 -5.62
N ASN A 44 -12.21 -2.69 -5.09
CA ASN A 44 -12.06 -2.89 -3.64
C ASN A 44 -10.72 -2.31 -3.15
N PRO A 45 -10.74 -1.35 -2.20
CA PRO A 45 -9.52 -0.71 -1.71
C PRO A 45 -8.61 -1.66 -0.92
N VAL A 46 -9.19 -2.62 -0.21
CA VAL A 46 -8.43 -3.62 0.57
C VAL A 46 -7.70 -4.57 -0.38
N HIS A 47 -8.34 -4.97 -1.48
CA HIS A 47 -7.74 -5.91 -2.44
C HIS A 47 -6.53 -5.31 -3.15
N VAL A 48 -6.63 -4.06 -3.65
CA VAL A 48 -5.50 -3.40 -4.31
C VAL A 48 -4.34 -3.18 -3.34
N ASP A 49 -4.63 -2.75 -2.10
CA ASP A 49 -3.59 -2.57 -1.09
C ASP A 49 -2.94 -3.90 -0.70
N ALA A 50 -3.71 -4.98 -0.54
CA ALA A 50 -3.17 -6.31 -0.24
C ALA A 50 -2.26 -6.82 -1.35
N VAL A 51 -2.71 -6.77 -2.61
CA VAL A 51 -1.91 -7.22 -3.77
C VAL A 51 -0.62 -6.40 -3.89
N VAL A 52 -0.69 -5.08 -3.77
CA VAL A 52 0.51 -4.23 -3.87
C VAL A 52 1.45 -4.46 -2.68
N THR A 53 0.92 -4.64 -1.47
CA THR A 53 1.72 -5.00 -0.29
C THR A 53 2.49 -6.30 -0.52
N TYR A 54 1.80 -7.31 -1.07
CA TYR A 54 2.41 -8.58 -1.44
C TYR A 54 3.50 -8.42 -2.49
N LEU A 55 3.25 -7.64 -3.55
CA LEU A 55 4.24 -7.35 -4.59
C LEU A 55 5.48 -6.60 -4.06
N MET A 56 5.35 -5.84 -2.96
CA MET A 56 6.49 -5.21 -2.27
C MET A 56 7.30 -6.19 -1.40
N GLY A 57 6.93 -7.47 -1.37
CA GLY A 57 7.56 -8.50 -0.54
C GLY A 57 7.09 -8.50 0.91
N ILE A 58 5.99 -7.81 1.22
CA ILE A 58 5.45 -7.71 2.57
C ILE A 58 4.22 -8.61 2.67
N ASP A 59 4.13 -9.39 3.74
CA ASP A 59 2.96 -10.23 4.00
C ASP A 59 1.74 -9.34 4.36
N PRO A 60 0.66 -9.34 3.54
CA PRO A 60 -0.53 -8.55 3.82
C PRO A 60 -1.25 -8.98 5.09
N MET A 61 -1.14 -10.24 5.50
CA MET A 61 -1.73 -10.78 6.73
C MET A 61 -0.99 -10.29 7.99
N LYS A 62 0.24 -9.82 7.84
CA LYS A 62 1.01 -9.21 8.94
C LYS A 62 0.87 -7.68 8.97
N THR A 63 0.10 -7.13 8.04
CA THR A 63 -0.14 -5.70 7.93
C THR A 63 -1.40 -5.30 8.72
N PRO A 64 -1.30 -4.46 9.77
CA PRO A 64 -2.36 -4.30 10.76
C PRO A 64 -3.58 -3.57 10.22
N TYR A 65 -3.37 -2.58 9.35
CA TYR A 65 -4.50 -1.84 8.79
C TYR A 65 -5.30 -2.72 7.83
N LEU A 66 -4.65 -3.65 7.13
CA LEU A 66 -5.32 -4.65 6.29
C LEU A 66 -6.09 -5.65 7.14
N ASN A 67 -5.52 -6.12 8.25
CA ASN A 67 -6.25 -6.98 9.20
C ASN A 67 -7.49 -6.27 9.76
N ILE A 68 -7.36 -5.02 10.20
CA ILE A 68 -8.50 -4.23 10.71
C ILE A 68 -9.55 -4.02 9.60
N ALA A 69 -9.15 -3.78 8.36
CA ALA A 69 -10.07 -3.61 7.25
C ALA A 69 -10.82 -4.91 6.93
N MET A 70 -10.12 -6.04 6.93
CA MET A 70 -10.72 -7.37 6.76
C MET A 70 -11.70 -7.69 7.91
N GLU A 71 -11.30 -7.47 9.16
CA GLU A 71 -12.15 -7.68 10.34
C GLU A 71 -13.44 -6.83 10.30
N ARG A 72 -13.41 -5.68 9.62
CA ARG A 72 -14.56 -4.81 9.39
C ARG A 72 -15.39 -5.17 8.16
N GLY A 73 -15.04 -6.25 7.46
CA GLY A 73 -15.75 -6.72 6.27
C GLY A 73 -15.55 -5.83 5.03
N MET A 74 -14.45 -5.07 4.96
CA MET A 74 -14.17 -4.18 3.81
C MET A 74 -13.54 -4.92 2.61
N GLY A 75 -13.14 -6.18 2.78
CA GLY A 75 -12.50 -7.02 1.78
C GLY A 75 -11.64 -8.10 2.44
N THR A 76 -10.88 -8.86 1.65
CA THR A 76 -9.90 -9.84 2.15
C THR A 76 -8.47 -9.35 1.91
N ASN A 77 -7.54 -9.70 2.81
CA ASN A 77 -6.11 -9.50 2.62
C ASN A 77 -5.36 -10.82 2.36
N ARG A 78 -6.08 -11.91 2.14
CA ARG A 78 -5.52 -13.20 1.71
C ARG A 78 -5.35 -13.19 0.19
N ILE A 79 -4.11 -13.29 -0.28
CA ILE A 79 -3.79 -13.13 -1.70
C ILE A 79 -4.43 -14.22 -2.55
N GLU A 80 -4.52 -15.43 -2.01
CA GLU A 80 -5.17 -16.59 -2.63
C GLU A 80 -6.68 -16.39 -2.87
N GLU A 81 -7.32 -15.47 -2.14
CA GLU A 81 -8.74 -15.14 -2.28
C GLU A 81 -8.98 -13.95 -3.23
N ILE A 82 -7.92 -13.28 -3.70
CA ILE A 82 -8.02 -12.11 -4.58
C ILE A 82 -7.71 -12.53 -6.02
N GLU A 83 -8.66 -12.32 -6.92
CA GLU A 83 -8.42 -12.50 -8.36
C GLU A 83 -7.61 -11.34 -8.93
N VAL A 84 -6.49 -11.66 -9.58
CA VAL A 84 -5.62 -10.70 -10.24
C VAL A 84 -5.65 -10.96 -11.74
N ILE A 85 -5.87 -9.92 -12.52
CA ILE A 85 -5.98 -9.98 -13.98
C ILE A 85 -4.88 -9.10 -14.58
N ASP A 86 -4.19 -9.61 -15.59
CA ASP A 86 -3.32 -8.78 -16.42
C ASP A 86 -4.17 -7.93 -17.36
N LEU A 87 -4.14 -6.61 -17.17
CA LEU A 87 -4.91 -5.67 -17.98
C LEU A 87 -4.54 -5.69 -19.47
N ARG A 88 -3.32 -6.11 -19.84
CA ARG A 88 -2.90 -6.18 -21.24
C ARG A 88 -3.51 -7.38 -21.96
N SER A 89 -3.45 -8.56 -21.34
CA SER A 89 -3.92 -9.81 -21.94
C SER A 89 -5.37 -10.15 -21.60
N GLY A 90 -5.95 -9.50 -20.58
CA GLY A 90 -7.25 -9.85 -19.99
C GLY A 90 -7.24 -11.21 -19.27
N SER A 91 -6.08 -11.83 -19.11
CA SER A 91 -5.95 -13.17 -18.53
C SER A 91 -5.75 -13.10 -17.02
N ARG A 92 -6.29 -14.09 -16.31
CA ARG A 92 -6.04 -14.27 -14.88
C ARG A 92 -4.56 -14.63 -14.65
N ILE A 93 -3.93 -13.93 -13.71
CA ILE A 93 -2.58 -14.22 -13.24
C ILE A 93 -2.66 -15.35 -12.22
N SER A 94 -1.88 -16.41 -12.41
CA SER A 94 -1.77 -17.50 -11.44
C SER A 94 -0.97 -17.08 -10.21
N MET A 95 -1.14 -17.80 -9.10
CA MET A 95 -0.41 -17.52 -7.87
C MET A 95 1.13 -17.61 -8.05
N GLY A 96 1.61 -18.52 -8.91
CA GLY A 96 3.03 -18.67 -9.22
C GLY A 96 3.59 -17.48 -10.00
N GLU A 97 2.84 -16.98 -11.00
CA GLU A 97 3.23 -15.79 -11.77
C GLU A 97 3.21 -14.53 -10.90
N LEU A 98 2.22 -14.42 -10.01
CA LEU A 98 2.15 -13.31 -9.06
C LEU A 98 3.32 -13.37 -8.08
N ALA A 99 3.63 -14.55 -7.53
CA ALA A 99 4.78 -14.75 -6.64
C ALA A 99 6.12 -14.45 -7.33
N ALA A 100 6.26 -14.75 -8.63
CA ALA A 100 7.45 -14.41 -9.40
C ALA A 100 7.63 -12.89 -9.59
N SER A 101 6.56 -12.12 -9.44
CA SER A 101 6.57 -10.64 -9.55
C SER A 101 6.83 -9.95 -8.20
N VAL A 102 6.99 -10.70 -7.11
CA VAL A 102 7.27 -10.16 -5.79
C VAL A 102 8.69 -9.60 -5.76
N HIS A 103 8.80 -8.35 -5.29
CA HIS A 103 10.08 -7.69 -5.14
C HIS A 103 10.94 -8.36 -4.08
N SER A 104 12.21 -8.62 -4.42
CA SER A 104 13.24 -9.13 -3.52
C SER A 104 14.49 -8.26 -3.61
N PRO A 105 15.02 -7.73 -2.49
CA PRO A 105 14.58 -7.95 -1.12
C PRO A 105 13.25 -7.25 -0.79
N ALA A 106 12.52 -7.72 0.22
CA ALA A 106 11.29 -7.07 0.66
C ALA A 106 11.52 -5.60 1.06
N PHE A 107 10.54 -4.74 0.82
CA PHE A 107 10.59 -3.34 1.24
C PHE A 107 10.62 -3.26 2.77
N VAL A 108 11.41 -2.34 3.31
CA VAL A 108 11.47 -2.10 4.76
C VAL A 108 10.98 -0.69 5.09
N PRO A 109 9.68 -0.49 5.35
CA PRO A 109 9.19 0.77 5.87
C PRO A 109 9.83 1.08 7.24
N LEU A 110 10.36 2.28 7.39
CA LEU A 110 10.97 2.75 8.63
C LEU A 110 10.03 3.72 9.35
N ALA A 111 9.99 3.61 10.67
CA ALA A 111 9.30 4.52 11.55
C ALA A 111 10.30 5.21 12.49
N ARG A 112 10.01 6.48 12.84
CA ARG A 112 10.84 7.22 13.79
C ARG A 112 10.51 6.78 15.21
N SER A 113 11.54 6.44 15.99
CA SER A 113 11.49 6.11 17.42
C SER A 113 12.40 7.06 18.20
N GLN A 114 12.39 6.99 19.54
CA GLN A 114 13.19 7.87 20.41
C GLN A 114 14.71 7.80 20.10
N GLY A 115 15.21 6.66 19.61
CA GLY A 115 16.61 6.43 19.27
C GLY A 115 16.98 6.51 17.78
N GLY A 116 16.08 6.98 16.90
CA GLY A 116 16.34 7.06 15.44
C GLY A 116 15.25 6.40 14.59
N TYR A 117 15.62 5.83 13.44
CA TYR A 117 14.69 5.08 12.60
C TYR A 117 14.77 3.58 12.91
N GLN A 118 13.61 2.92 12.92
CA GLN A 118 13.46 1.49 13.20
C GLN A 118 12.50 0.88 12.16
N PRO A 119 12.69 -0.38 11.76
CA PRO A 119 11.74 -1.10 10.91
C PRO A 119 10.33 -1.08 11.50
N ARG A 120 9.32 -0.90 10.64
CA ARG A 120 7.90 -0.99 11.02
C ARG A 120 7.45 -2.44 11.15
N PHE A 121 8.12 -3.33 10.43
CA PHE A 121 7.95 -4.77 10.50
C PHE A 121 9.25 -5.39 11.01
N ARG A 122 9.11 -6.39 11.88
CA ARG A 122 10.18 -7.29 12.31
C ARG A 122 10.63 -8.18 11.15
N GLU A 123 11.74 -8.88 11.34
CA GLU A 123 12.24 -9.87 10.38
C GLU A 123 11.24 -11.00 10.12
N ASP A 124 10.41 -11.35 11.11
CA ASP A 124 9.32 -12.31 10.95
C ASP A 124 8.08 -11.70 10.26
N GLY A 125 8.13 -10.44 9.83
CA GLY A 125 7.06 -9.68 9.21
C GLY A 125 6.01 -9.14 10.18
N THR A 126 6.06 -9.49 11.47
CA THR A 126 5.13 -8.94 12.47
C THR A 126 5.43 -7.47 12.74
N LEU A 127 4.45 -6.72 13.21
CA LEU A 127 4.68 -5.30 13.48
C LEU A 127 5.58 -5.07 14.68
N GLU A 128 6.44 -4.07 14.55
CA GLU A 128 6.96 -3.40 15.72
C GLU A 128 5.81 -2.68 16.46
N PRO A 129 5.75 -2.71 17.81
CA PRO A 129 4.64 -2.15 18.56
C PRO A 129 4.47 -0.67 18.23
N TRP A 130 3.35 -0.34 17.58
CA TRP A 130 3.00 0.99 17.10
C TRP A 130 3.18 2.11 18.14
N MET A 131 2.98 1.81 19.43
CA MET A 131 3.16 2.76 20.54
C MET A 131 4.61 3.28 20.69
N ARG A 132 5.63 2.50 20.29
CA ARG A 132 7.05 2.94 20.35
C ARG A 132 7.40 3.95 19.26
N CYS A 133 6.66 3.96 18.15
CA CYS A 133 6.92 4.79 16.98
C CYS A 133 6.15 6.13 16.97
N ILE A 134 5.27 6.35 17.95
CA ILE A 134 4.60 7.65 18.10
C ILE A 134 5.57 8.59 18.80
N HIS A 135 6.29 9.39 18.00
CA HIS A 135 6.80 10.66 18.52
C HIS A 135 5.55 11.49 18.85
N LYS A 136 5.23 11.66 20.14
CA LYS A 136 4.30 12.71 20.56
C LYS A 136 4.93 14.02 20.13
N ARG A 137 4.69 14.46 18.88
CA ARG A 137 4.91 15.87 18.54
C ARG A 137 4.06 16.62 19.55
N PRO A 138 4.63 17.52 20.37
CA PRO A 138 3.82 18.45 21.11
C PRO A 138 2.92 19.10 20.05
N GLN A 139 1.60 18.92 20.17
CA GLN A 139 0.70 19.74 19.38
C GLN A 139 1.16 21.16 19.64
N ARG A 140 1.67 21.85 18.61
CA ARG A 140 1.94 23.27 18.71
C ARG A 140 0.62 23.88 19.18
N GLN A 141 0.60 24.33 20.42
CA GLN A 141 -0.49 25.09 21.02
C GLN A 141 -0.63 26.39 20.23
N ASN A 142 -1.24 26.34 19.05
CA ASN A 142 -1.63 27.50 18.27
C ASN A 142 -3.15 27.54 18.09
N ALA A 143 -3.89 27.04 19.09
CA ALA A 143 -5.33 27.31 19.22
C ALA A 143 -5.62 28.63 19.96
N ALA A 144 -4.61 29.27 20.56
CA ALA A 144 -4.79 30.47 21.39
C ALA A 144 -4.54 31.82 20.67
N ARG A 145 -4.52 31.86 19.32
CA ARG A 145 -4.28 33.11 18.57
C ARG A 145 -5.31 33.44 17.48
N LEU A 146 -6.45 32.75 17.48
CA LEU A 146 -7.61 33.05 16.61
C LEU A 146 -8.87 33.42 17.43
N ALA A 147 -8.70 33.75 18.71
CA ALA A 147 -9.76 34.20 19.61
C ALA A 147 -9.30 35.36 20.50
N ALA A 148 -8.61 36.34 19.91
CA ALA A 148 -8.35 37.66 20.49
C ALA A 148 -8.57 38.73 19.42
#